data_AF-A0A944RZS1-F1
#
_entry.id   AF-A0A944RZS1-F1
#
_cell.length_a   1.000
_cell.length_b   1.000
_cell.length_c   1.000
_cell.angle_alpha   90.00
_cell.angle_beta   90.00
_cell.angle_gamma   90.00
#
_symmetry.space_group_name_H-M   'P 1'
#
loop_
_entity.id
_entity.type
_entity.pdbx_description
1 polymer ?
#
loop_
_entity_poly.entity_id
_entity_poly.type
_entity_poly.pdbx_seq_one_letter_code
_entity_poly.pdbx_strand_id
1 'polypeptide(L)'
;MDEELKQDRSRLTAWTRRARRGDVAAYGYIVEDTRAAVEATARRIVHDSHDAEDVAQEAYLQAYRALDSLREDALLLAWLLRITRHIAMNYRRASRQSFVEMDVDQIAVPEGQDPAAAAALRRAIATLPVDDRRLCERYYHGGWTTARLASAEAIGEAAIRKRLQRIRDRLRNQMSMPTTDLPERIVEMLSKPNLTNLPENPVGAIWESFRDVWPGFEVVELSEELEPAQLRRVLVDATASTSEGHLATVEEYIVDRECQQMLRTDLTVPMLLAAVDAPLPTKRITTGKTYRMGDVGEEETSTRLRAFHQAEALWIEEGINEWQIMGPMTQFIETLCEGARVRLLPVDFLLYCDRAWTVEAQTPAQDWFSVAGWGRLRPEIVSNLGHDPDKATAVAVGMGLERLAMLRYGIDDIRRVAAERV
;
A
#
# COMPACT_ATOMS: atom_id res chain seq x y z
N MET A 1 15.72 29.48 41.99
CA MET A 1 15.65 28.16 41.34
C MET A 1 15.15 27.07 42.30
N ASP A 2 15.79 26.81 43.45
CA ASP A 2 15.37 25.71 44.37
C ASP A 2 14.08 25.95 45.18
N GLU A 3 13.73 27.20 45.54
CA GLU A 3 12.46 27.51 46.22
C GLU A 3 11.26 27.51 45.25
N GLU A 4 11.46 28.02 44.05
CA GLU A 4 10.46 28.12 42.98
C GLU A 4 10.03 26.72 42.49
N LEU A 5 10.99 25.83 42.26
CA LEU A 5 10.75 24.41 41.94
C LEU A 5 10.00 23.65 43.05
N LYS A 6 10.23 24.00 44.33
CA LYS A 6 9.51 23.41 45.47
C LYS A 6 8.07 23.92 45.53
N GLN A 7 7.85 25.19 45.20
CA GLN A 7 6.52 25.82 45.20
C GLN A 7 5.65 25.28 44.07
N ASP A 8 6.20 25.09 42.88
CA ASP A 8 5.51 24.50 41.72
C ASP A 8 5.14 23.03 41.96
N ARG A 9 6.05 22.25 42.54
CA ARG A 9 5.78 20.85 42.90
C ARG A 9 4.70 20.72 43.97
N SER A 10 4.64 21.66 44.91
CA SER A 10 3.58 21.71 45.93
C SER A 10 2.21 22.03 45.34
N ARG A 11 2.15 22.97 44.38
CA ARG A 11 0.93 23.34 43.65
C ARG A 11 0.39 22.20 42.79
N LEU A 12 1.23 21.56 41.99
CA LEU A 12 0.85 20.39 41.17
C LEU A 12 0.28 19.25 42.03
N THR A 13 0.87 19.02 43.21
CA THR A 13 0.38 18.02 44.16
C THR A 13 -1.03 18.35 44.66
N ALA A 14 -1.31 19.64 44.94
CA ALA A 14 -2.62 20.09 45.38
C ALA A 14 -3.70 19.94 44.28
N TRP A 15 -3.37 20.29 43.03
CA TRP A 15 -4.25 20.11 41.88
C TRP A 15 -4.54 18.64 41.58
N THR A 16 -3.52 17.77 41.68
CA THR A 16 -3.68 16.32 41.50
C THR A 16 -4.72 15.72 42.44
N ARG A 17 -4.67 16.10 43.73
CA ARG A 17 -5.62 15.60 44.74
C ARG A 17 -7.06 16.04 44.49
N ARG A 18 -7.24 17.25 43.96
CA ARG A 18 -8.56 17.78 43.60
C ARG A 18 -9.09 17.09 42.35
N ALA A 19 -8.27 16.95 41.31
CA ALA A 19 -8.64 16.29 40.06
C ALA A 19 -9.08 14.83 40.28
N ARG A 20 -8.40 14.07 41.16
CA ARG A 20 -8.81 12.71 41.56
C ARG A 20 -10.16 12.62 42.27
N ARG A 21 -10.68 13.74 42.79
CA ARG A 21 -12.02 13.82 43.41
C ARG A 21 -13.10 14.27 42.41
N GLY A 22 -12.78 14.31 41.12
CA GLY A 22 -13.70 14.71 40.05
C GLY A 22 -13.72 16.22 39.78
N ASP A 23 -12.79 17.00 40.32
CA ASP A 23 -12.67 18.43 40.03
C ASP A 23 -12.01 18.65 38.66
N VAL A 24 -12.83 18.82 37.63
CA VAL A 24 -12.38 19.03 36.25
C VAL A 24 -11.57 20.33 36.11
N ALA A 25 -11.88 21.37 36.88
CA ALA A 25 -11.14 22.62 36.84
C ALA A 25 -9.71 22.45 37.38
N ALA A 26 -9.53 21.62 38.42
CA ALA A 26 -8.20 21.26 38.91
C ALA A 26 -7.37 20.51 37.87
N TYR A 27 -8.00 19.72 36.99
CA TYR A 27 -7.31 19.09 35.86
C TYR A 27 -6.87 20.12 34.81
N GLY A 28 -7.68 21.15 34.54
CA GLY A 28 -7.31 22.27 33.66
C GLY A 28 -6.03 22.98 34.12
N TYR A 29 -5.90 23.26 35.42
CA TYR A 29 -4.67 23.85 35.97
C TYR A 29 -3.44 22.95 35.86
N ILE A 30 -3.61 21.61 35.92
CA ILE A 30 -2.53 20.67 35.64
C ILE A 30 -2.06 20.82 34.19
N VAL A 31 -2.99 20.91 33.24
CA VAL A 31 -2.68 21.08 31.81
C VAL A 31 -1.90 22.37 31.59
N GLU A 32 -2.36 23.49 32.14
CA GLU A 32 -1.70 24.80 32.02
C GLU A 32 -0.29 24.79 32.60
N ASP A 33 -0.12 24.30 33.83
CA ASP A 33 1.17 24.27 34.53
C ASP A 33 2.19 23.32 33.88
N THR A 34 1.74 22.26 33.20
CA THR A 34 2.63 21.26 32.57
C THR A 34 2.79 21.40 31.07
N ARG A 35 2.02 22.27 30.39
CA ARG A 35 1.98 22.42 28.93
C ARG A 35 3.35 22.56 28.31
N ALA A 36 4.15 23.50 28.80
CA ALA A 36 5.49 23.76 28.26
C ALA A 36 6.41 22.54 28.36
N ALA A 37 6.34 21.78 29.46
CA ALA A 37 7.16 20.60 29.69
C ALA A 37 6.71 19.40 28.82
N VAL A 38 5.40 19.22 28.67
CA VAL A 38 4.80 18.18 27.82
C VAL A 38 5.12 18.43 26.35
N GLU A 39 4.88 19.64 25.84
CA GLU A 39 5.18 20.02 24.46
C GLU A 39 6.69 19.94 24.17
N ALA A 40 7.55 20.43 25.08
CA ALA A 40 9.00 20.31 24.91
C ALA A 40 9.48 18.84 24.91
N THR A 41 8.78 17.95 25.61
CA THR A 41 9.09 16.52 25.62
C THR A 41 8.59 15.83 24.35
N ALA A 42 7.39 16.17 23.87
CA ALA A 42 6.85 15.68 22.61
C ALA A 42 7.71 16.14 21.42
N ARG A 43 8.02 17.44 21.33
CA ARG A 43 8.82 18.04 20.25
C ARG A 43 10.23 17.47 20.12
N ARG A 44 10.85 17.08 21.25
CA ARG A 44 12.15 16.36 21.24
C ARG A 44 12.09 14.99 20.58
N ILE A 45 10.90 14.41 20.45
CA ILE A 45 10.69 13.06 19.92
C ILE A 45 10.14 13.13 18.50
N VAL A 46 9.10 13.93 18.24
CA VAL A 46 8.42 14.00 16.92
C VAL A 46 8.99 15.05 15.97
N HIS A 47 9.80 16.00 16.46
CA HIS A 47 10.51 17.02 15.66
C HIS A 47 9.66 18.00 14.83
N ASP A 48 8.34 17.80 14.75
CA ASP A 48 7.38 18.76 14.21
C ASP A 48 6.56 19.46 15.32
N SER A 49 6.09 20.68 15.03
CA SER A 49 5.34 21.52 15.98
C SER A 49 3.86 21.18 16.10
N HIS A 50 3.20 20.76 15.01
CA HIS A 50 1.79 20.36 15.00
C HIS A 50 1.64 18.94 15.58
N ASP A 51 2.51 18.02 15.18
CA ASP A 51 2.57 16.66 15.75
C ASP A 51 2.81 16.67 17.27
N ALA A 52 3.62 17.61 17.75
CA ALA A 52 3.88 17.75 19.18
C ALA A 52 2.64 18.22 19.95
N GLU A 53 1.77 19.01 19.32
CA GLU A 53 0.51 19.47 19.90
C GLU A 53 -0.50 18.31 19.97
N ASP A 54 -0.64 17.52 18.91
CA ASP A 54 -1.53 16.34 18.89
C ASP A 54 -1.11 15.28 19.93
N VAL A 55 0.20 15.01 20.04
CA VAL A 55 0.75 14.13 21.08
C VAL A 55 0.47 14.67 22.49
N ALA A 56 0.54 15.99 22.68
CA ALA A 56 0.24 16.62 23.97
C ALA A 56 -1.24 16.46 24.32
N GLN A 57 -2.16 16.69 23.37
CA GLN A 57 -3.60 16.53 23.58
C GLN A 57 -3.97 15.10 23.97
N GLU A 58 -3.47 14.09 23.24
CA GLU A 58 -3.71 12.68 23.54
C GLU A 58 -3.08 12.27 24.89
N ALA A 59 -1.92 12.82 25.25
CA ALA A 59 -1.29 12.57 26.55
C ALA A 59 -2.14 13.05 27.72
N TYR A 60 -2.78 14.21 27.60
CA TYR A 60 -3.72 14.70 28.60
C TYR A 60 -4.99 13.86 28.64
N LEU A 61 -5.56 13.46 27.49
CA LEU A 61 -6.73 12.59 27.48
C LEU A 61 -6.47 11.23 28.17
N GLN A 62 -5.32 10.60 27.89
CA GLN A 62 -4.93 9.36 28.55
C GLN A 62 -4.60 9.55 30.03
N ALA A 63 -3.92 10.64 30.38
CA ALA A 63 -3.61 10.96 31.77
C ALA A 63 -4.87 11.22 32.60
N TYR A 64 -5.89 11.87 32.03
CA TYR A 64 -7.18 12.07 32.68
C TYR A 64 -7.87 10.73 32.98
N ARG A 65 -7.95 9.84 31.99
CA ARG A 65 -8.56 8.50 32.13
C ARG A 65 -7.82 7.61 33.12
N ALA A 66 -6.51 7.77 33.23
CA ALA A 66 -5.64 6.94 34.06
C ALA A 66 -5.21 7.61 35.38
N LEU A 67 -5.77 8.77 35.73
CA LEU A 67 -5.29 9.60 36.85
C LEU A 67 -5.31 8.84 38.18
N ASP A 68 -6.29 7.96 38.39
CA ASP A 68 -6.40 7.14 39.60
C ASP A 68 -5.31 6.06 39.74
N SER A 69 -4.61 5.75 38.66
CA SER A 69 -3.46 4.82 38.66
C SER A 69 -2.15 5.47 39.12
N LEU A 70 -2.14 6.79 39.36
CA LEU A 70 -0.96 7.51 39.87
C LEU A 70 -0.65 7.08 41.31
N ARG A 71 0.56 6.53 41.51
CA ARG A 71 1.00 6.00 42.80
C ARG A 71 1.25 7.09 43.84
N GLU A 72 1.87 8.20 43.41
CA GLU A 72 2.21 9.32 44.28
C GLU A 72 1.90 10.64 43.58
N ASP A 73 1.11 11.49 44.24
CA ASP A 73 0.71 12.80 43.70
C ASP A 73 1.93 13.69 43.35
N ALA A 74 3.01 13.56 44.13
CA ALA A 74 4.25 14.32 43.94
C ALA A 74 5.04 13.91 42.67
N LEU A 75 4.67 12.80 42.03
CA LEU A 75 5.28 12.28 40.81
C LEU A 75 4.46 12.58 39.54
N LEU A 76 3.39 13.40 39.64
CA LEU A 76 2.49 13.72 38.53
C LEU A 76 3.25 14.08 37.24
N LEU A 77 4.17 15.05 37.33
CA LEU A 77 4.91 15.52 36.15
C LEU A 77 5.76 14.39 35.54
N ALA A 78 6.49 13.63 36.34
CA ALA A 78 7.30 12.52 35.85
C ALA A 78 6.44 11.40 35.22
N TRP A 79 5.27 11.13 35.81
CA TRP A 79 4.31 10.16 35.29
C TRP A 79 3.67 10.62 33.99
N LEU A 80 3.28 11.90 33.90
CA LEU A 80 2.72 12.52 32.71
C LEU A 80 3.74 12.54 31.57
N LEU A 81 4.98 12.96 31.83
CA LEU A 81 6.07 12.95 30.84
C LEU A 81 6.38 11.52 30.33
N ARG A 82 6.14 10.48 31.15
CA ARG A 82 6.26 9.09 30.71
C ARG A 82 5.12 8.68 29.76
N ILE A 83 3.89 9.12 30.02
CA ILE A 83 2.74 8.95 29.11
C ILE A 83 3.01 9.69 27.80
N THR A 84 3.40 10.96 27.87
CA THR A 84 3.79 11.77 26.71
C THR A 84 4.88 11.09 25.90
N ARG A 85 5.93 10.56 26.55
CA ARG A 85 7.00 9.83 25.87
C ARG A 85 6.50 8.56 25.20
N HIS A 86 5.60 7.82 25.84
CA HIS A 86 5.01 6.61 25.26
C HIS A 86 4.18 6.94 24.02
N ILE A 87 3.32 7.95 24.09
CA ILE A 87 2.49 8.41 22.97
C ILE A 87 3.37 8.99 21.87
N ALA A 88 4.33 9.87 22.19
CA ALA A 88 5.28 10.42 21.23
C ALA A 88 6.11 9.32 20.55
N MET A 89 6.52 8.29 21.28
CA MET A 89 7.24 7.14 20.70
C MET A 89 6.32 6.27 19.82
N ASN A 90 5.06 6.08 20.19
CA ASN A 90 4.09 5.36 19.37
C ASN A 90 3.70 6.16 18.14
N TYR A 91 3.45 7.45 18.27
CA TYR A 91 3.24 8.42 17.19
C TYR A 91 4.44 8.36 16.26
N ARG A 92 5.66 8.57 16.77
CA ARG A 92 6.88 8.43 15.97
C ARG A 92 7.09 7.04 15.38
N ARG A 93 6.61 5.96 15.99
CA ARG A 93 6.67 4.60 15.42
C ARG A 93 5.64 4.42 14.30
N ALA A 94 4.45 4.99 14.43
CA ALA A 94 3.41 5.01 13.41
C ALA A 94 3.79 5.95 12.24
N SER A 95 4.39 7.11 12.55
CA SER A 95 4.95 8.06 11.58
C SER A 95 6.24 7.53 10.94
N ARG A 96 7.09 6.80 11.68
CA ARG A 96 8.20 6.02 11.09
C ARG A 96 7.72 4.81 10.30
N GLN A 97 6.50 4.32 10.52
CA GLN A 97 5.87 3.36 9.61
C GLN A 97 5.33 4.04 8.34
N SER A 98 5.25 5.38 8.29
CA SER A 98 4.89 6.17 7.10
C SER A 98 6.08 6.86 6.41
N PHE A 99 7.23 6.98 7.09
CA PHE A 99 8.53 7.29 6.49
C PHE A 99 9.65 6.50 7.20
N VAL A 100 10.01 5.35 6.62
CA VAL A 100 11.32 4.74 6.85
C VAL A 100 12.19 5.19 5.68
N GLU A 101 13.19 6.04 5.93
CA GLU A 101 14.39 5.99 5.09
C GLU A 101 14.95 4.58 5.31
N MET A 102 14.66 3.68 4.36
CA MET A 102 15.05 2.29 4.45
C MET A 102 16.57 2.28 4.35
N ASP A 103 17.23 1.90 5.45
CA ASP A 103 18.65 1.59 5.42
C ASP A 103 18.82 0.40 4.47
N VAL A 104 19.17 0.72 3.22
CA VAL A 104 19.17 -0.21 2.09
C VAL A 104 20.17 -1.35 2.31
N ASP A 105 21.12 -1.16 3.24
CA ASP A 105 22.12 -2.13 3.68
C ASP A 105 21.58 -3.14 4.71
N GLN A 106 20.38 -2.93 5.28
CA GLN A 106 19.75 -3.85 6.25
C GLN A 106 18.64 -4.72 5.68
N ILE A 107 18.38 -4.61 4.37
CA ILE A 107 17.46 -5.52 3.67
C ILE A 107 18.24 -6.80 3.41
N ALA A 108 18.07 -7.77 4.30
CA ALA A 108 18.72 -9.06 4.18
C ALA A 108 18.31 -9.71 2.85
N VAL A 109 19.28 -9.92 1.96
CA VAL A 109 19.16 -10.93 0.92
C VAL A 109 19.30 -12.27 1.64
N PRO A 110 18.33 -13.20 1.58
CA PRO A 110 18.42 -14.45 2.33
C PRO A 110 19.62 -15.28 1.84
N GLU A 111 20.75 -15.21 2.56
CA GLU A 111 21.87 -16.13 2.40
C GLU A 111 21.66 -17.32 3.35
N GLY A 112 21.62 -18.54 2.79
CA GLY A 112 21.81 -19.76 3.58
C GLY A 112 20.60 -20.70 3.75
N GLN A 113 19.64 -20.74 2.84
CA GLN A 113 18.67 -21.85 2.79
C GLN A 113 19.17 -22.96 1.86
N ASP A 114 18.91 -24.23 2.21
CA ASP A 114 19.03 -25.36 1.28
C ASP A 114 18.21 -25.04 0.01
N PRO A 115 18.85 -24.87 -1.16
CA PRO A 115 18.17 -24.48 -2.39
C PRO A 115 17.02 -25.44 -2.76
N ALA A 116 17.17 -26.72 -2.44
CA ALA A 116 16.15 -27.73 -2.72
C ALA A 116 14.92 -27.54 -1.81
N ALA A 117 15.13 -27.26 -0.52
CA ALA A 117 14.07 -26.96 0.43
C ALA A 117 13.35 -25.64 0.09
N ALA A 118 14.09 -24.61 -0.30
CA ALA A 118 13.52 -23.33 -0.74
C ALA A 118 12.66 -23.50 -2.01
N ALA A 119 13.15 -24.24 -3.01
CA ALA A 119 12.39 -24.55 -4.21
C ALA A 119 11.12 -25.38 -3.92
N ALA A 120 11.20 -26.36 -3.00
CA ALA A 120 10.05 -27.14 -2.56
C ALA A 120 9.00 -26.28 -1.83
N LEU A 121 9.44 -25.33 -1.00
CA LEU A 121 8.55 -24.40 -0.30
C LEU A 121 7.85 -23.45 -1.28
N ARG A 122 8.57 -22.88 -2.25
CA ARG A 122 7.99 -22.02 -3.30
C ARG A 122 6.92 -22.76 -4.10
N ARG A 123 7.18 -24.01 -4.50
CA ARG A 123 6.19 -24.89 -5.14
C ARG A 123 4.96 -25.11 -4.27
N ALA A 124 5.14 -25.40 -2.99
CA ALA A 124 4.03 -25.59 -2.07
C ALA A 124 3.18 -24.32 -1.90
N ILE A 125 3.81 -23.15 -1.71
CA ILE A 125 3.12 -21.85 -1.60
C ILE A 125 2.32 -21.53 -2.86
N ALA A 126 2.88 -21.78 -4.05
CA ALA A 126 2.20 -21.54 -5.33
C ALA A 126 0.88 -22.35 -5.47
N THR A 127 0.76 -23.49 -4.80
CA THR A 127 -0.46 -24.33 -4.81
C THR A 127 -1.46 -24.01 -3.68
N LEU A 128 -1.16 -23.03 -2.81
CA LEU A 128 -2.09 -22.61 -1.77
C LEU A 128 -3.24 -21.78 -2.37
N PRO A 129 -4.46 -21.94 -1.83
CA PRO A 129 -5.55 -20.99 -2.09
C PRO A 129 -5.11 -19.56 -1.80
N VAL A 130 -5.63 -18.59 -2.57
CA VAL A 130 -5.28 -17.17 -2.48
C VAL A 130 -5.42 -16.64 -1.06
N ASP A 131 -6.52 -16.93 -0.37
CA ASP A 131 -6.75 -16.49 1.01
C ASP A 131 -5.71 -17.05 2.00
N ASP A 132 -5.30 -18.30 1.81
CA ASP A 132 -4.31 -18.94 2.68
C ASP A 132 -2.90 -18.37 2.42
N ARG A 133 -2.60 -18.02 1.17
CA ARG A 133 -1.37 -17.31 0.80
C ARG A 133 -1.33 -15.92 1.44
N ARG A 134 -2.41 -15.15 1.31
CA ARG A 134 -2.58 -13.82 1.92
C ARG A 134 -2.36 -13.84 3.44
N LEU A 135 -2.91 -14.86 4.10
CA LEU A 135 -2.76 -15.01 5.55
C LEU A 135 -1.32 -15.34 5.93
N CYS A 136 -0.64 -16.18 5.15
CA CYS A 136 0.79 -16.44 5.32
C CYS A 136 1.61 -15.18 5.10
N GLU A 137 1.32 -14.40 4.06
CA GLU A 137 2.03 -13.17 3.74
C GLU A 137 1.97 -12.18 4.90
N ARG A 138 0.76 -11.87 5.38
CA ARG A 138 0.57 -10.95 6.51
C ARG A 138 1.26 -11.42 7.79
N TYR A 139 1.20 -12.72 8.08
CA TYR A 139 1.79 -13.27 9.31
C TYR A 139 3.32 -13.34 9.24
N TYR A 140 3.86 -13.98 8.20
CA TYR A 140 5.28 -14.30 8.10
C TYR A 140 6.12 -13.16 7.52
N HIS A 141 5.58 -12.41 6.55
CA HIS A 141 6.30 -11.28 5.94
C HIS A 141 5.89 -9.94 6.55
N GLY A 142 4.59 -9.74 6.82
CA GLY A 142 4.08 -8.51 7.44
C GLY A 142 4.36 -8.39 8.94
N GLY A 143 4.75 -9.48 9.61
CA GLY A 143 4.91 -9.53 11.06
C GLY A 143 3.60 -9.31 11.84
N TRP A 144 2.45 -9.58 11.22
CA TRP A 144 1.15 -9.38 11.88
C TRP A 144 0.95 -10.38 13.01
N THR A 145 0.43 -9.89 14.13
CA THR A 145 0.02 -10.78 15.24
C THR A 145 -1.26 -11.54 14.88
N THR A 146 -1.48 -12.68 15.54
CA THR A 146 -2.74 -13.43 15.37
C THR A 146 -3.98 -12.61 15.75
N ALA A 147 -3.83 -11.66 16.68
CA ALA A 147 -4.89 -10.72 17.06
C ALA A 147 -5.18 -9.70 15.95
N ARG A 148 -4.16 -9.15 15.28
CA ARG A 148 -4.33 -8.24 14.13
C ARG A 148 -5.01 -8.95 12.96
N LEU A 149 -4.58 -10.17 12.65
CA LEU A 149 -5.20 -11.01 11.62
C LEU A 149 -6.65 -11.34 11.94
N ALA A 150 -6.96 -11.68 13.19
CA ALA A 150 -8.32 -11.97 13.64
C ALA A 150 -9.26 -10.77 13.41
N SER A 151 -8.79 -9.57 13.74
CA SER A 151 -9.54 -8.34 13.50
C SER A 151 -9.75 -8.06 12.01
N ALA A 152 -8.71 -8.26 11.18
CA ALA A 152 -8.79 -7.98 9.74
C ALA A 152 -9.67 -8.97 8.96
N GLU A 153 -9.65 -10.24 9.36
CA GLU A 153 -10.43 -11.32 8.74
C GLU A 153 -11.83 -11.47 9.37
N ALA A 154 -12.18 -10.63 10.36
CA ALA A 154 -13.43 -10.70 11.11
C ALA A 154 -13.74 -12.09 11.72
N ILE A 155 -12.71 -12.81 12.17
CA ILE A 155 -12.83 -14.14 12.82
C ILE A 155 -12.05 -14.21 14.13
N GLY A 156 -12.37 -15.18 14.99
CA GLY A 156 -11.69 -15.32 16.28
C GLY A 156 -10.21 -15.70 16.16
N GLU A 157 -9.38 -15.19 17.07
CA GLU A 157 -7.93 -15.47 17.11
C GLU A 157 -7.58 -16.97 17.20
N ALA A 158 -8.40 -17.76 17.89
CA ALA A 158 -8.27 -19.21 17.93
C ALA A 158 -8.49 -19.86 16.55
N ALA A 159 -9.37 -19.30 15.71
CA ALA A 159 -9.61 -19.76 14.35
C ALA A 159 -8.42 -19.42 13.44
N ILE A 160 -7.83 -18.23 13.58
CA ILE A 160 -6.60 -17.84 12.88
C ILE A 160 -5.45 -18.80 13.22
N ARG A 161 -5.20 -19.07 14.51
CA ARG A 161 -4.16 -20.04 14.92
C ARG A 161 -4.37 -21.42 14.29
N LYS A 162 -5.61 -21.93 14.30
CA LYS A 162 -5.95 -23.20 13.67
C LYS A 162 -5.78 -23.17 12.14
N ARG A 163 -6.10 -22.06 11.48
CA ARG A 163 -5.92 -21.89 10.03
C ARG A 163 -4.43 -21.86 9.67
N LEU A 164 -3.62 -21.07 10.36
CA LEU A 164 -2.15 -21.05 10.21
C LEU A 164 -1.54 -22.45 10.41
N GLN A 165 -1.98 -23.18 11.42
CA GLN A 165 -1.49 -24.54 11.66
C GLN A 165 -1.82 -25.48 10.50
N ARG A 166 -3.07 -25.45 10.01
CA ARG A 166 -3.47 -26.25 8.82
C ARG A 166 -2.64 -25.91 7.59
N ILE A 167 -2.34 -24.63 7.37
CA ILE A 167 -1.50 -24.20 6.25
C ILE A 167 -0.08 -24.77 6.39
N ARG A 168 0.54 -24.68 7.58
CA ARG A 168 1.87 -25.27 7.84
C ARG A 168 1.90 -26.77 7.58
N ASP A 169 0.87 -27.49 8.04
CA ASP A 169 0.80 -28.94 7.86
C ASP A 169 0.62 -29.30 6.37
N ARG A 170 -0.17 -28.53 5.62
CA ARG A 170 -0.29 -28.67 4.16
C ARG A 170 1.03 -28.40 3.45
N LEU A 171 1.70 -27.30 3.78
CA LEU A 171 3.01 -26.94 3.22
C LEU A 171 4.04 -28.05 3.50
N ARG A 172 4.12 -28.55 4.74
CA ARG A 172 5.03 -29.65 5.11
C ARG A 172 4.78 -30.91 4.29
N ASN A 173 3.51 -31.28 4.09
CA ASN A 173 3.14 -32.44 3.29
C ASN A 173 3.49 -32.25 1.80
N GLN A 174 3.24 -31.06 1.25
CA GLN A 174 3.53 -30.74 -0.15
C GLN A 174 5.04 -30.61 -0.44
N MET A 175 5.82 -30.11 0.52
CA MET A 175 7.29 -30.09 0.42
C MET A 175 7.88 -31.50 0.35
N SER A 176 7.15 -32.52 0.81
CA SER A 176 7.58 -33.92 0.74
C SER A 176 7.20 -34.61 -0.58
N MET A 177 6.27 -34.04 -1.37
CA MET A 177 5.78 -34.54 -2.65
C MET A 177 5.38 -33.38 -3.59
N PRO A 178 6.32 -32.58 -4.13
CA PRO A 178 5.98 -31.43 -4.95
C PRO A 178 5.66 -31.87 -6.39
N THR A 179 4.37 -32.04 -6.71
CA THR A 179 3.90 -32.27 -8.09
C THR A 179 3.09 -31.07 -8.55
N THR A 180 3.76 -30.09 -9.17
CA THR A 180 3.10 -29.10 -10.04
C THR A 180 3.75 -29.19 -11.42
N ASP A 181 2.93 -29.19 -12.47
CA ASP A 181 3.39 -29.20 -13.86
C ASP A 181 3.77 -27.78 -14.34
N LEU A 182 3.69 -26.77 -13.46
CA LEU A 182 4.07 -25.40 -13.79
C LEU A 182 5.59 -25.28 -14.00
N PRO A 183 6.03 -24.49 -15.01
CA PRO A 183 7.46 -24.19 -15.17
C PRO A 183 8.05 -23.52 -13.92
N GLU A 184 9.31 -23.83 -13.60
CA GLU A 184 10.00 -23.33 -12.38
C GLU A 184 9.96 -21.80 -12.26
N ARG A 185 10.07 -21.10 -13.38
CA ARG A 185 9.97 -19.64 -13.47
C ARG A 185 8.59 -19.09 -13.06
N ILE A 186 7.50 -19.79 -13.41
CA ILE A 186 6.14 -19.42 -12.99
C ILE A 186 5.99 -19.62 -11.49
N VAL A 187 6.51 -20.74 -10.97
CA VAL A 187 6.52 -21.02 -9.53
C VAL A 187 7.24 -19.91 -8.76
N GLU A 188 8.40 -19.47 -9.24
CA GLU A 188 9.15 -18.37 -8.62
C GLU A 188 8.30 -17.10 -8.55
N MET A 189 7.70 -16.67 -9.65
CA MET A 189 6.87 -15.46 -9.69
C MET A 189 5.63 -15.55 -8.79
N LEU A 190 4.94 -16.69 -8.79
CA LEU A 190 3.76 -16.92 -7.95
C LEU A 190 4.11 -16.95 -6.46
N SER A 191 5.30 -17.42 -6.11
CA SER A 191 5.77 -17.53 -4.73
C SER A 191 6.12 -16.19 -4.08
N LYS A 192 6.44 -15.16 -4.87
CA LYS A 192 6.71 -13.81 -4.33
C LYS A 192 5.47 -13.26 -3.61
N PRO A 193 5.62 -12.66 -2.41
CA PRO A 193 4.50 -12.17 -1.62
C PRO A 193 3.75 -11.03 -2.32
N ASN A 194 2.43 -10.94 -2.10
CA ASN A 194 1.64 -9.79 -2.51
C ASN A 194 1.84 -8.62 -1.52
N LEU A 195 2.74 -7.69 -1.86
CA LEU A 195 3.21 -6.63 -0.97
C LEU A 195 2.13 -5.59 -0.67
N THR A 196 1.09 -5.46 -1.49
CA THR A 196 0.02 -4.48 -1.29
C THR A 196 -0.91 -4.85 -0.14
N ASN A 197 -0.86 -6.12 0.31
CA ASN A 197 -1.51 -6.59 1.52
C ASN A 197 -0.74 -6.24 2.81
N LEU A 198 0.45 -5.65 2.68
CA LEU A 198 1.38 -5.35 3.78
C LEU A 198 1.58 -3.82 3.87
N PRO A 199 0.74 -3.08 4.62
CA PRO A 199 0.86 -1.62 4.73
C PRO A 199 2.22 -1.16 5.27
N GLU A 200 2.89 -2.00 6.05
CA GLU A 200 4.24 -1.77 6.55
C GLU A 200 5.35 -1.92 5.48
N ASN A 201 5.06 -2.56 4.34
CA ASN A 201 5.96 -2.59 3.20
C ASN A 201 5.79 -1.29 2.38
N PRO A 202 6.88 -0.73 1.82
CA PRO A 202 6.81 0.44 0.94
C PRO A 202 5.72 0.37 -0.13
N VAL A 203 5.55 -0.77 -0.81
CA VAL A 203 4.52 -0.95 -1.85
C VAL A 203 3.11 -0.88 -1.27
N GLY A 204 2.88 -1.50 -0.11
CA GLY A 204 1.60 -1.41 0.59
C GLY A 204 1.30 0.01 1.08
N ALA A 205 2.30 0.74 1.58
CA ALA A 205 2.13 2.13 1.99
C ALA A 205 1.77 3.06 0.81
N ILE A 206 2.37 2.87 -0.37
CA ILE A 206 1.97 3.60 -1.58
C ILE A 206 0.53 3.25 -1.97
N TRP A 207 0.14 1.97 -1.92
CA TRP A 207 -1.22 1.56 -2.20
C TRP A 207 -2.24 2.21 -1.26
N GLU A 208 -1.97 2.23 0.05
CA GLU A 208 -2.84 2.91 1.02
C GLU A 208 -2.99 4.40 0.70
N SER A 209 -1.86 5.08 0.38
CA SER A 209 -1.86 6.48 -0.01
C SER A 209 -2.66 6.74 -1.29
N PHE A 210 -2.58 5.82 -2.27
CA PHE A 210 -3.40 5.89 -3.48
C PHE A 210 -4.87 5.70 -3.14
N ARG A 211 -5.24 4.64 -2.40
CA ARG A 211 -6.62 4.34 -2.03
C ARG A 211 -7.30 5.52 -1.33
N ASP A 212 -6.58 6.21 -0.46
CA ASP A 212 -7.13 7.29 0.36
C ASP A 212 -7.52 8.55 -0.45
N VAL A 213 -6.97 8.74 -1.66
CA VAL A 213 -7.35 9.85 -2.54
C VAL A 213 -8.56 9.55 -3.45
N TRP A 214 -9.13 8.34 -3.37
CA TRP A 214 -10.28 7.91 -4.16
C TRP A 214 -11.52 7.64 -3.29
N PRO A 215 -12.07 8.65 -2.59
CA PRO A 215 -13.25 8.47 -1.77
C PRO A 215 -14.46 8.05 -2.63
N GLY A 216 -15.20 7.03 -2.18
CA GLY A 216 -16.39 6.53 -2.86
C GLY A 216 -16.11 5.59 -4.04
N PHE A 217 -14.85 5.23 -4.29
CA PHE A 217 -14.50 4.16 -5.22
C PHE A 217 -14.55 2.81 -4.49
N GLU A 218 -15.12 1.81 -5.16
CA GLU A 218 -15.13 0.43 -4.69
C GLU A 218 -13.75 -0.20 -4.87
N VAL A 219 -13.17 -0.77 -3.80
CA VAL A 219 -11.97 -1.58 -3.92
C VAL A 219 -12.37 -2.96 -4.42
N VAL A 220 -11.90 -3.34 -5.61
CA VAL A 220 -12.18 -4.66 -6.21
C VAL A 220 -10.94 -5.54 -6.21
N GLU A 221 -11.12 -6.79 -5.81
CA GLU A 221 -10.10 -7.84 -5.95
C GLU A 221 -10.29 -8.54 -7.30
N LEU A 222 -9.20 -8.68 -8.06
CA LEU A 222 -9.23 -9.14 -9.45
C LEU A 222 -8.46 -10.45 -9.62
N SER A 223 -8.90 -11.29 -10.56
CA SER A 223 -8.22 -12.54 -10.91
C SER A 223 -6.80 -12.28 -11.41
N GLU A 224 -5.85 -13.11 -10.98
CA GLU A 224 -4.49 -13.15 -11.54
C GLU A 224 -4.43 -13.96 -12.84
N GLU A 225 -5.37 -14.88 -13.01
CA GLU A 225 -5.49 -15.75 -14.18
C GLU A 225 -6.50 -15.17 -15.16
N LEU A 226 -6.13 -15.18 -16.44
CA LEU A 226 -6.93 -14.66 -17.54
C LEU A 226 -6.99 -15.67 -18.67
N GLU A 227 -8.18 -15.88 -19.19
CA GLU A 227 -8.43 -16.71 -20.37
C GLU A 227 -8.32 -15.85 -21.64
N PRO A 228 -7.59 -16.28 -22.69
CA PRO A 228 -7.51 -15.53 -23.96
C PRO A 228 -8.88 -15.15 -24.55
N ALA A 229 -9.89 -16.00 -24.36
CA ALA A 229 -11.26 -15.72 -24.78
C ALA A 229 -11.89 -14.50 -24.07
N GLN A 230 -11.46 -14.21 -22.83
CA GLN A 230 -11.93 -13.04 -22.07
C GLN A 230 -11.36 -11.74 -22.62
N LEU A 231 -10.10 -11.72 -23.09
CA LEU A 231 -9.47 -10.51 -23.63
C LEU A 231 -10.28 -9.94 -24.80
N ARG A 232 -10.73 -10.81 -25.72
CA ARG A 232 -11.54 -10.42 -26.89
C ARG A 232 -12.93 -9.89 -26.53
N ARG A 233 -13.39 -10.10 -25.29
CA ARG A 233 -14.67 -9.55 -24.81
C ARG A 233 -14.57 -8.06 -24.54
N VAL A 234 -13.40 -7.57 -24.12
CA VAL A 234 -13.23 -6.18 -23.66
C VAL A 234 -12.29 -5.38 -24.53
N LEU A 235 -11.25 -6.00 -25.09
CA LEU A 235 -10.27 -5.34 -25.94
C LEU A 235 -10.69 -5.30 -27.41
N VAL A 236 -10.08 -4.37 -28.12
CA VAL A 236 -10.30 -4.10 -29.54
C VAL A 236 -8.96 -3.85 -30.21
N ASP A 237 -8.82 -4.26 -31.46
CA ASP A 237 -7.57 -4.04 -32.19
C ASP A 237 -7.30 -2.56 -32.42
N ALA A 238 -6.06 -2.14 -32.19
CA ALA A 238 -5.62 -0.78 -32.49
C ALA A 238 -5.53 -0.61 -34.01
N THR A 239 -6.39 0.24 -34.59
CA THR A 239 -6.47 0.47 -36.04
C THR A 239 -5.61 1.64 -36.54
N ALA A 240 -4.85 2.32 -35.68
CA ALA A 240 -4.11 3.54 -36.02
C ALA A 240 -2.59 3.40 -35.86
N SER A 241 -1.86 3.38 -36.97
CA SER A 241 -0.39 3.31 -36.99
C SER A 241 0.28 4.50 -36.28
N THR A 242 1.30 4.24 -35.45
CA THR A 242 2.19 5.26 -34.88
C THR A 242 3.26 5.70 -35.88
N SER A 243 3.92 6.84 -35.61
CA SER A 243 5.14 7.27 -36.32
C SER A 243 6.34 6.33 -36.13
N GLU A 244 6.28 5.43 -35.14
CA GLU A 244 7.33 4.44 -34.82
C GLU A 244 6.99 3.02 -35.31
N GLY A 245 5.86 2.84 -36.00
CA GLY A 245 5.57 1.63 -36.77
C GLY A 245 5.17 0.38 -35.98
N HIS A 246 5.07 0.42 -34.65
CA HIS A 246 4.48 -0.67 -33.86
C HIS A 246 3.04 -0.34 -33.45
N LEU A 247 2.13 -1.24 -33.79
CA LEU A 247 0.73 -1.27 -33.39
C LEU A 247 0.58 -2.46 -32.46
N ALA A 248 0.34 -2.23 -31.17
CA ALA A 248 -0.01 -3.32 -30.26
C ALA A 248 -1.41 -3.85 -30.62
N THR A 249 -1.51 -5.12 -31.00
CA THR A 249 -2.80 -5.77 -31.33
C THR A 249 -3.28 -6.66 -30.19
N VAL A 250 -4.56 -7.03 -30.21
CA VAL A 250 -5.09 -8.00 -29.25
C VAL A 250 -4.36 -9.34 -29.44
N GLU A 251 -4.00 -9.73 -30.66
CA GLU A 251 -3.17 -10.91 -30.94
C GLU A 251 -1.78 -10.84 -30.30
N GLU A 252 -1.07 -9.71 -30.38
CA GLU A 252 0.25 -9.57 -29.74
C GLU A 252 0.14 -9.68 -28.21
N TYR A 253 -0.88 -9.05 -27.63
CA TYR A 253 -1.17 -9.18 -26.20
C TYR A 253 -1.52 -10.62 -25.82
N ILE A 254 -2.33 -11.31 -26.63
CA ILE A 254 -2.68 -12.73 -26.44
C ILE A 254 -1.43 -13.60 -26.55
N VAL A 255 -0.58 -13.44 -27.57
CA VAL A 255 0.62 -14.26 -27.77
C VAL A 255 1.61 -14.10 -26.62
N ASP A 256 1.82 -12.86 -26.13
CA ASP A 256 2.62 -12.61 -24.92
C ASP A 256 2.11 -13.40 -23.70
N ARG A 257 0.79 -13.59 -23.58
CA ARG A 257 0.16 -14.41 -22.53
C ARG A 257 0.16 -15.91 -22.83
N GLU A 258 -0.11 -16.29 -24.07
CA GLU A 258 -0.29 -17.68 -24.51
C GLU A 258 1.01 -18.46 -24.47
N CYS A 259 2.16 -17.79 -24.64
CA CYS A 259 3.45 -18.46 -24.56
C CYS A 259 3.73 -19.15 -23.21
N GLN A 260 2.99 -18.87 -22.12
CA GLN A 260 3.15 -19.52 -20.80
C GLN A 260 1.88 -19.54 -19.91
N GLN A 261 0.70 -19.80 -20.49
CA GLN A 261 -0.63 -19.88 -19.84
C GLN A 261 -0.82 -19.12 -18.49
N MET A 262 -1.48 -17.96 -18.65
CA MET A 262 -2.50 -17.37 -17.77
C MET A 262 -2.06 -16.69 -16.46
N LEU A 263 -1.04 -15.85 -16.50
CA LEU A 263 -0.93 -14.78 -15.50
C LEU A 263 -1.41 -13.45 -16.09
N ARG A 264 -1.51 -12.36 -15.31
CA ARG A 264 -1.88 -11.00 -15.80
C ARG A 264 -0.67 -10.04 -15.91
N THR A 265 -0.58 -9.16 -16.91
CA THR A 265 0.53 -8.21 -17.20
C THR A 265 0.19 -6.83 -16.72
N ASP A 266 -1.10 -6.54 -16.61
CA ASP A 266 -1.70 -5.32 -16.12
C ASP A 266 -2.97 -5.66 -15.32
N LEU A 267 -3.52 -4.67 -14.62
CA LEU A 267 -4.81 -4.78 -13.93
C LEU A 267 -5.96 -4.25 -14.81
N THR A 268 -5.66 -3.61 -15.94
CA THR A 268 -6.65 -3.00 -16.83
C THR A 268 -7.60 -4.05 -17.39
N VAL A 269 -7.08 -5.12 -18.00
CA VAL A 269 -7.94 -6.19 -18.57
C VAL A 269 -8.88 -6.80 -17.53
N PRO A 270 -8.41 -7.31 -16.37
CA PRO A 270 -9.32 -7.87 -15.38
C PRO A 270 -10.28 -6.82 -14.79
N MET A 271 -9.88 -5.55 -14.69
CA MET A 271 -10.76 -4.47 -14.25
C MET A 271 -11.90 -4.26 -15.25
N LEU A 272 -11.61 -4.23 -16.55
CA LEU A 272 -12.62 -4.13 -17.60
C LEU A 272 -13.55 -5.34 -17.60
N LEU A 273 -13.02 -6.56 -17.44
CA LEU A 273 -13.83 -7.77 -17.35
C LEU A 273 -14.81 -7.73 -16.18
N ALA A 274 -14.35 -7.25 -15.01
CA ALA A 274 -15.22 -7.07 -13.85
C ALA A 274 -16.29 -5.98 -14.09
N ALA A 275 -16.02 -5.00 -14.97
CA ALA A 275 -16.88 -3.86 -15.24
C ALA A 275 -17.92 -4.09 -16.35
N VAL A 276 -17.91 -5.25 -17.02
CA VAL A 276 -18.89 -5.55 -18.05
C VAL A 276 -20.30 -5.57 -17.45
N ASP A 277 -21.20 -4.81 -18.07
CA ASP A 277 -22.61 -4.63 -17.67
C ASP A 277 -22.79 -4.05 -16.25
N ALA A 278 -21.74 -3.46 -15.65
CA ALA A 278 -21.83 -2.83 -14.35
C ALA A 278 -22.68 -1.54 -14.41
N PRO A 279 -23.51 -1.21 -13.40
CA PRO A 279 -24.37 -0.03 -13.44
C PRO A 279 -23.58 1.28 -13.35
N LEU A 280 -24.05 2.34 -14.01
CA LEU A 280 -23.46 3.67 -13.89
C LEU A 280 -23.97 4.41 -12.63
N PRO A 281 -23.11 5.18 -11.93
CA PRO A 281 -21.67 5.29 -12.17
C PRO A 281 -20.88 4.07 -11.65
N THR A 282 -19.92 3.59 -12.45
CA THR A 282 -18.97 2.55 -12.04
C THR A 282 -17.67 3.23 -11.59
N LYS A 283 -17.34 3.16 -10.30
CA LYS A 283 -16.11 3.75 -9.74
C LYS A 283 -15.35 2.69 -8.97
N ARG A 284 -14.22 2.25 -9.49
CA ARG A 284 -13.45 1.13 -8.93
C ARG A 284 -11.98 1.45 -8.84
N ILE A 285 -11.35 0.98 -7.76
CA ILE A 285 -9.91 0.93 -7.61
C ILE A 285 -9.48 -0.50 -7.34
N THR A 286 -8.28 -0.85 -7.78
CA THR A 286 -7.73 -2.17 -7.54
C THR A 286 -6.23 -2.09 -7.38
N THR A 287 -5.67 -3.13 -6.78
CA THR A 287 -4.24 -3.35 -6.72
C THR A 287 -3.96 -4.83 -6.81
N GLY A 288 -2.77 -5.18 -7.26
CA GLY A 288 -2.34 -6.57 -7.24
C GLY A 288 -1.06 -6.80 -8.02
N LYS A 289 -0.57 -8.03 -7.88
CA LYS A 289 0.62 -8.50 -8.58
C LYS A 289 0.33 -8.70 -10.07
N THR A 290 1.24 -8.23 -10.90
CA THR A 290 1.28 -8.34 -12.35
C THR A 290 2.63 -8.89 -12.78
N TYR A 291 2.66 -9.50 -13.96
CA TYR A 291 3.74 -10.37 -14.38
C TYR A 291 4.23 -9.96 -15.76
N ARG A 292 5.55 -9.79 -15.89
CA ARG A 292 6.26 -9.63 -17.15
C ARG A 292 6.96 -10.92 -17.47
N MET A 293 6.56 -11.51 -18.58
CA MET A 293 7.21 -12.68 -19.09
C MET A 293 8.60 -12.27 -19.58
N GLY A 294 8.75 -11.42 -20.60
CA GLY A 294 10.08 -11.07 -21.13
C GLY A 294 10.83 -12.30 -21.70
N ASP A 295 11.87 -12.05 -22.49
CA ASP A 295 12.55 -13.14 -23.20
C ASP A 295 13.17 -14.18 -22.24
N VAL A 296 13.30 -15.42 -22.75
CA VAL A 296 13.96 -16.52 -22.03
C VAL A 296 15.41 -16.11 -21.76
N GLY A 297 15.75 -15.88 -20.48
CA GLY A 297 17.09 -15.49 -20.03
C GLY A 297 17.24 -14.04 -19.53
N GLU A 298 16.22 -13.17 -19.64
CA GLU A 298 16.32 -11.81 -19.09
C GLU A 298 16.33 -11.80 -17.55
N GLU A 299 17.45 -11.55 -16.90
CA GLU A 299 17.47 -11.49 -15.43
C GLU A 299 16.77 -10.23 -14.87
N GLU A 300 16.26 -10.29 -13.64
CA GLU A 300 15.77 -9.11 -12.93
C GLU A 300 16.93 -8.15 -12.65
N THR A 301 16.75 -6.89 -13.02
CA THR A 301 17.74 -5.82 -12.84
C THR A 301 17.35 -4.92 -11.68
N SER A 302 18.21 -3.96 -11.34
CA SER A 302 17.90 -2.93 -10.35
C SER A 302 16.71 -2.03 -10.71
N THR A 303 16.18 -2.13 -11.93
CA THR A 303 15.06 -1.31 -12.42
C THR A 303 13.92 -2.13 -13.03
N ARG A 304 14.02 -3.47 -13.09
CA ARG A 304 13.03 -4.33 -13.75
C ARG A 304 12.82 -5.63 -12.98
N LEU A 305 11.59 -5.83 -12.51
CA LEU A 305 11.10 -7.09 -11.96
C LEU A 305 10.21 -7.84 -12.96
N ARG A 306 10.17 -9.17 -12.81
CA ARG A 306 9.25 -10.06 -13.53
C ARG A 306 7.89 -10.13 -12.86
N ALA A 307 7.83 -10.05 -11.53
CA ALA A 307 6.59 -9.90 -10.80
C ALA A 307 6.67 -8.63 -9.95
N PHE A 308 5.69 -7.74 -10.13
CA PHE A 308 5.63 -6.43 -9.51
C PHE A 308 4.16 -6.07 -9.27
N HIS A 309 3.87 -4.96 -8.61
CA HIS A 309 2.52 -4.57 -8.23
C HIS A 309 2.08 -3.32 -8.97
N GLN A 310 0.81 -3.30 -9.33
CA GLN A 310 0.16 -2.11 -9.86
C GLN A 310 -0.98 -1.66 -8.98
N ALA A 311 -1.36 -0.40 -9.14
CA ALA A 311 -2.64 0.12 -8.70
C ALA A 311 -3.32 0.79 -9.90
N GLU A 312 -4.62 0.57 -10.02
CA GLU A 312 -5.43 1.15 -11.08
C GLU A 312 -6.75 1.70 -10.54
N ALA A 313 -7.26 2.76 -11.16
CA ALA A 313 -8.63 3.24 -10.96
C ALA A 313 -9.38 3.28 -12.30
N LEU A 314 -10.67 2.95 -12.26
CA LEU A 314 -11.60 3.01 -13.37
C LEU A 314 -12.82 3.82 -12.95
N TRP A 315 -13.18 4.83 -13.74
CA TRP A 315 -14.38 5.63 -13.58
C TRP A 315 -15.18 5.63 -14.89
N ILE A 316 -16.39 5.06 -14.85
CA ILE A 316 -17.37 5.11 -15.94
C ILE A 316 -18.60 5.87 -15.47
N GLU A 317 -18.95 6.96 -16.12
CA GLU A 317 -20.13 7.77 -15.78
C GLU A 317 -20.60 8.59 -17.00
N GLU A 318 -21.87 9.01 -17.00
CA GLU A 318 -22.38 9.96 -17.99
C GLU A 318 -21.93 11.39 -17.65
N GLY A 319 -21.53 12.16 -18.66
CA GLY A 319 -21.17 13.58 -18.48
C GLY A 319 -19.81 13.85 -17.81
N ILE A 320 -18.97 12.84 -17.59
CA ILE A 320 -17.57 13.03 -17.19
C ILE A 320 -16.64 13.15 -18.40
N ASN A 321 -15.40 13.57 -18.17
CA ASN A 321 -14.33 13.58 -19.17
C ASN A 321 -13.00 13.06 -18.58
N GLU A 322 -11.97 12.93 -19.41
CA GLU A 322 -10.64 12.42 -19.03
C GLU A 322 -9.96 13.16 -17.87
N TRP A 323 -10.34 14.40 -17.60
CA TRP A 323 -9.71 15.25 -16.57
C TRP A 323 -10.28 15.03 -15.17
N GLN A 324 -11.33 14.21 -15.04
CA GLN A 324 -11.94 13.91 -13.75
C GLN A 324 -10.95 13.24 -12.76
N ILE A 325 -9.92 12.57 -13.30
CA ILE A 325 -8.83 11.91 -12.56
C ILE A 325 -7.82 12.91 -11.96
N MET A 326 -7.75 14.15 -12.49
CA MET A 326 -6.75 15.14 -12.07
C MET A 326 -6.81 15.48 -10.58
N GLY A 327 -8.00 15.58 -10.01
CA GLY A 327 -8.19 15.92 -8.59
C GLY A 327 -7.49 14.91 -7.66
N PRO A 328 -7.94 13.65 -7.65
CA PRO A 328 -7.30 12.57 -6.90
C PRO A 328 -5.80 12.44 -7.18
N MET A 329 -5.38 12.52 -8.45
CA MET A 329 -3.98 12.37 -8.82
C MET A 329 -3.10 13.51 -8.33
N THR A 330 -3.59 14.74 -8.30
CA THR A 330 -2.84 15.88 -7.76
C THR A 330 -2.59 15.67 -6.25
N GLN A 331 -3.61 15.25 -5.51
CA GLN A 331 -3.48 14.94 -4.08
C GLN A 331 -2.53 13.76 -3.84
N PHE A 332 -2.59 12.73 -4.68
CA PHE A 332 -1.70 11.58 -4.58
C PHE A 332 -0.24 11.97 -4.85
N ILE A 333 0.02 12.77 -5.88
CA ILE A 333 1.37 13.23 -6.21
C ILE A 333 1.95 14.11 -5.10
N GLU A 334 1.16 15.03 -4.54
CA GLU A 334 1.61 15.86 -3.42
C GLU A 334 1.94 15.00 -2.19
N THR A 335 1.11 13.99 -1.92
CA THR A 335 1.36 13.03 -0.84
C THR A 335 2.64 12.25 -1.11
N LEU A 336 2.86 11.81 -2.36
CA LEU A 336 3.98 10.97 -2.79
C LEU A 336 5.32 11.73 -2.78
N CYS A 337 5.33 12.96 -3.28
CA CYS A 337 6.50 13.81 -3.46
C CYS A 337 6.14 15.28 -3.18
N GLU A 338 6.27 15.68 -1.93
CA GLU A 338 5.97 17.03 -1.47
C GLU A 338 6.78 18.07 -2.26
N GLY A 339 6.11 19.10 -2.78
CA GLY A 339 6.74 20.18 -3.54
C GLY A 339 7.33 19.77 -4.90
N ALA A 340 6.93 18.62 -5.45
CA ALA A 340 7.38 18.19 -6.77
C ALA A 340 6.85 19.09 -7.89
N ARG A 341 7.67 19.29 -8.93
CA ARG A 341 7.21 19.85 -10.20
C ARG A 341 6.55 18.73 -10.99
N VAL A 342 5.40 19.02 -11.60
CA VAL A 342 4.62 18.03 -12.35
C VAL A 342 4.46 18.49 -13.80
N ARG A 343 4.54 17.54 -14.74
CA ARG A 343 4.19 17.77 -16.16
C ARG A 343 3.37 16.62 -16.69
N LEU A 344 2.51 16.94 -17.65
CA LEU A 344 1.69 15.97 -18.38
C LEU A 344 2.19 15.87 -19.81
N LEU A 345 2.43 14.65 -20.25
CA LEU A 345 2.89 14.37 -21.60
C LEU A 345 1.85 13.45 -22.27
N PRO A 346 1.42 13.75 -23.50
CA PRO A 346 0.56 12.83 -24.24
C PRO A 346 1.32 11.52 -24.50
N VAL A 347 0.62 10.40 -24.39
CA VAL A 347 1.16 9.05 -24.65
C VAL A 347 0.13 8.20 -25.39
N ASP A 348 0.61 7.19 -26.09
CA ASP A 348 -0.24 6.27 -26.85
C ASP A 348 -0.42 4.95 -26.09
N PHE A 349 -1.58 4.78 -25.44
CA PHE A 349 -2.03 3.49 -24.91
C PHE A 349 -2.97 2.80 -25.90
N LEU A 350 -2.43 2.42 -27.06
CA LEU A 350 -3.19 2.05 -28.28
C LEU A 350 -4.26 0.98 -28.09
N LEU A 351 -4.04 0.01 -27.20
CA LEU A 351 -4.99 -1.07 -26.92
C LEU A 351 -6.22 -0.59 -26.12
N TYR A 352 -6.08 0.50 -25.36
CA TYR A 352 -7.03 0.87 -24.32
C TYR A 352 -7.65 2.24 -24.55
N CYS A 353 -6.85 3.23 -24.92
CA CYS A 353 -7.23 4.63 -24.88
C CYS A 353 -7.26 5.26 -26.27
N ASP A 354 -8.21 6.16 -26.49
CA ASP A 354 -8.19 7.06 -27.65
C ASP A 354 -7.46 8.38 -27.35
N ARG A 355 -7.29 8.68 -26.06
CA ARG A 355 -6.48 9.79 -25.54
C ARG A 355 -5.86 9.37 -24.22
N ALA A 356 -4.56 9.56 -24.07
CA ALA A 356 -3.87 9.25 -22.84
C ALA A 356 -2.73 10.22 -22.55
N TRP A 357 -2.37 10.27 -21.27
CA TRP A 357 -1.31 11.09 -20.73
C TRP A 357 -0.51 10.28 -19.72
N THR A 358 0.80 10.51 -19.69
CA THR A 358 1.60 10.19 -18.52
C THR A 358 1.82 11.45 -17.71
N VAL A 359 1.77 11.29 -16.39
CA VAL A 359 2.21 12.30 -15.46
C VAL A 359 3.61 11.98 -14.99
N GLU A 360 4.48 12.97 -15.14
CA GLU A 360 5.83 12.91 -14.63
C GLU A 360 6.01 13.93 -13.52
N ALA A 361 6.81 13.58 -12.53
CA ALA A 361 7.19 14.46 -11.44
C ALA A 361 8.72 14.63 -11.37
N GLN A 362 9.17 15.75 -10.82
CA GLN A 362 10.57 16.07 -10.58
C GLN A 362 10.71 16.65 -9.18
N THR A 363 11.70 16.17 -8.43
CA THR A 363 12.05 16.68 -7.10
C THR A 363 13.46 17.29 -7.14
N PRO A 364 13.90 18.03 -6.10
CA PRO A 364 15.29 18.49 -6.03
C PRO A 364 16.32 17.34 -6.02
N ALA A 365 15.90 16.14 -5.56
CA ALA A 365 16.76 14.96 -5.45
C ALA A 365 16.77 14.08 -6.72
N GLN A 366 15.74 14.17 -7.57
CA GLN A 366 15.57 13.30 -8.72
C GLN A 366 15.00 14.04 -9.93
N ASP A 367 15.61 13.81 -11.10
CA ASP A 367 15.12 14.34 -12.37
C ASP A 367 13.78 13.70 -12.79
N TRP A 368 13.12 14.23 -13.83
CA TRP A 368 11.79 13.79 -14.29
C TRP A 368 11.61 12.26 -14.32
N PHE A 369 10.58 11.77 -13.63
CA PHE A 369 10.21 10.37 -13.59
C PHE A 369 8.70 10.19 -13.80
N SER A 370 8.31 9.11 -14.47
CA SER A 370 6.90 8.75 -14.65
C SER A 370 6.29 8.27 -13.34
N VAL A 371 5.16 8.87 -12.97
CA VAL A 371 4.37 8.53 -11.78
C VAL A 371 3.25 7.57 -12.16
N ALA A 372 2.45 7.96 -13.15
CA ALA A 372 1.26 7.22 -13.58
C ALA A 372 0.94 7.53 -15.05
N GLY A 373 0.13 6.68 -15.65
CA GLY A 373 -0.53 6.93 -16.92
C GLY A 373 -2.04 6.93 -16.72
N TRP A 374 -2.76 7.83 -17.35
CA TRP A 374 -4.22 7.76 -17.43
C TRP A 374 -4.70 8.07 -18.83
N GLY A 375 -5.92 7.65 -19.14
CA GLY A 375 -6.52 7.94 -20.42
C GLY A 375 -8.02 7.69 -20.46
N ARG A 376 -8.64 8.27 -21.48
CA ARG A 376 -10.00 7.99 -21.87
C ARG A 376 -10.01 6.70 -22.68
N LEU A 377 -10.79 5.72 -22.23
CA LEU A 377 -10.92 4.46 -22.94
C LEU A 377 -11.61 4.66 -24.28
N ARG A 378 -11.25 3.83 -25.27
CA ARG A 378 -11.83 3.87 -26.61
C ARG A 378 -13.36 3.66 -26.56
N PRO A 379 -14.15 4.35 -27.39
CA PRO A 379 -15.60 4.17 -27.48
C PRO A 379 -16.04 2.71 -27.64
N GLU A 380 -15.26 1.91 -28.38
CA GLU A 380 -15.54 0.51 -28.61
C GLU A 380 -15.38 -0.33 -27.33
N ILE A 381 -14.45 0.05 -26.45
CA ILE A 381 -14.34 -0.57 -25.11
C ILE A 381 -15.56 -0.19 -24.28
N VAL A 382 -15.99 1.08 -24.30
CA VAL A 382 -17.22 1.52 -23.59
C VAL A 382 -18.44 0.71 -24.06
N SER A 383 -18.56 0.49 -25.37
CA SER A 383 -19.60 -0.38 -25.95
C SER A 383 -19.48 -1.83 -25.49
N ASN A 384 -18.27 -2.39 -25.44
CA ASN A 384 -18.03 -3.75 -24.97
C ASN A 384 -18.35 -3.95 -23.48
N LEU A 385 -18.29 -2.87 -22.69
CA LEU A 385 -18.70 -2.86 -21.28
C LEU A 385 -20.23 -2.75 -21.11
N GLY A 386 -21.00 -2.66 -22.19
CA GLY A 386 -22.47 -2.58 -22.13
C GLY A 386 -23.01 -1.14 -22.02
N HIS A 387 -22.19 -0.13 -22.34
CA HIS A 387 -22.57 1.28 -22.25
C HIS A 387 -22.62 1.97 -23.60
N ASP A 388 -23.48 2.98 -23.71
CA ASP A 388 -23.60 3.84 -24.89
C ASP A 388 -22.43 4.84 -24.93
N PRO A 389 -21.47 4.73 -25.87
CA PRO A 389 -20.29 5.59 -25.91
C PRO A 389 -20.61 7.06 -26.23
N ASP A 390 -21.82 7.36 -26.73
CA ASP A 390 -22.26 8.75 -26.94
C ASP A 390 -22.74 9.41 -25.63
N LYS A 391 -23.00 8.61 -24.58
CA LYS A 391 -23.51 9.09 -23.27
C LYS A 391 -22.51 8.91 -22.15
N ALA A 392 -21.87 7.74 -22.10
CA ALA A 392 -20.95 7.36 -21.04
C ALA A 392 -19.49 7.55 -21.49
N THR A 393 -18.67 8.04 -20.57
CA THR A 393 -17.21 8.09 -20.74
C THR A 393 -16.58 7.17 -19.71
N ALA A 394 -15.57 6.40 -20.12
CA ALA A 394 -14.74 5.60 -19.23
C ALA A 394 -13.32 6.17 -19.20
N VAL A 395 -12.79 6.37 -18.00
CA VAL A 395 -11.43 6.88 -17.77
C VAL A 395 -10.73 5.92 -16.83
N ALA A 396 -9.49 5.55 -17.17
CA ALA A 396 -8.66 4.66 -16.37
C ALA A 396 -7.31 5.33 -16.06
N VAL A 397 -6.75 5.02 -14.89
CA VAL A 397 -5.38 5.39 -14.49
C VAL A 397 -4.68 4.14 -13.97
N GLY A 398 -3.38 4.02 -14.26
CA GLY A 398 -2.54 2.95 -13.78
C GLY A 398 -1.12 3.39 -13.46
N MET A 399 -0.52 2.72 -12.47
CA MET A 399 0.84 2.97 -12.01
C MET A 399 1.50 1.71 -11.46
N GLY A 400 2.83 1.64 -11.55
CA GLY A 400 3.63 0.59 -10.92
C GLY A 400 4.09 1.01 -9.54
N LEU A 401 3.75 0.23 -8.52
CA LEU A 401 3.93 0.63 -7.12
C LEU A 401 5.37 0.55 -6.64
N GLU A 402 6.16 -0.41 -7.10
CA GLU A 402 7.57 -0.55 -6.70
C GLU A 402 8.39 0.67 -7.11
N ARG A 403 8.14 1.22 -8.31
CA ARG A 403 8.87 2.40 -8.78
C ARG A 403 8.53 3.64 -7.97
N LEU A 404 7.27 3.78 -7.57
CA LEU A 404 6.83 4.84 -6.67
C LEU A 404 7.39 4.68 -5.26
N ALA A 405 7.48 3.43 -4.77
CA ALA A 405 8.13 3.11 -3.51
C ALA A 405 9.63 3.44 -3.54
N MET A 406 10.34 3.06 -4.61
CA MET A 406 11.76 3.41 -4.76
C MET A 406 11.99 4.90 -4.67
N LEU A 407 11.19 5.66 -5.40
CA LEU A 407 11.23 7.11 -5.39
C LEU A 407 10.96 7.69 -4.00
N ARG A 408 9.83 7.32 -3.37
CA ARG A 408 9.40 7.89 -2.09
C ARG A 408 10.39 7.60 -0.97
N TYR A 409 10.97 6.41 -0.98
CA TYR A 409 11.81 5.90 0.11
C TYR A 409 13.31 5.89 -0.21
N GLY A 410 13.71 6.43 -1.37
CA GLY A 410 15.12 6.53 -1.77
C GLY A 410 15.80 5.17 -2.03
N ILE A 411 15.06 4.17 -2.51
CA ILE A 411 15.59 2.83 -2.78
C ILE A 411 16.19 2.81 -4.19
N ASP A 412 17.45 2.41 -4.27
CA ASP A 412 18.29 2.40 -5.48
C ASP A 412 18.13 1.13 -6.34
N ASP A 413 17.64 0.04 -5.75
CA ASP A 413 17.45 -1.26 -6.41
C ASP A 413 16.04 -1.79 -6.15
N ILE A 414 15.24 -1.93 -7.21
CA ILE A 414 13.86 -2.40 -7.16
C ILE A 414 13.71 -3.79 -6.51
N ARG A 415 14.75 -4.63 -6.59
CA ARG A 415 14.75 -5.97 -5.99
C ARG A 415 14.78 -5.91 -4.47
N ARG A 416 15.28 -4.80 -3.90
CA ARG A 416 15.27 -4.54 -2.46
C ARG A 416 13.88 -4.18 -1.94
N VAL A 417 13.01 -3.61 -2.79
CA VAL A 417 11.58 -3.42 -2.48
C VAL A 417 10.87 -4.77 -2.35
N ALA A 418 11.26 -5.71 -3.21
CA ALA A 418 10.74 -7.08 -3.26
C ALA A 418 11.41 -8.04 -2.28
N ALA A 419 12.53 -7.65 -1.66
CA ALA A 419 13.32 -8.51 -0.81
C ALA A 419 12.63 -8.71 0.55
N GLU A 420 12.39 -9.99 0.83
CA GLU A 420 11.77 -10.49 2.04
C GLU A 420 12.68 -10.20 3.26
N ARG A 421 12.11 -9.67 4.36
CA ARG A 421 12.62 -10.09 5.67
C ARG A 421 12.18 -11.54 5.83
N VAL A 422 13.08 -12.49 5.56
CA VAL A 422 12.92 -13.89 6.01
C VAL A 422 13.55 -14.05 7.36
#